data_AF-A0A7X2STY9-F1
#
_entry.id   AF-A0A7X2STY9-F1
#
_cell.length_a   1.000
_cell.length_b   1.000
_cell.length_c   1.000
_cell.angle_alpha   90.00
_cell.angle_beta   90.00
_cell.angle_gamma   90.00
#
_symmetry.space_group_name_H-M   'P 1'
#
loop_
_entity.id
_entity.type
_entity.pdbx_description
1 polymer ?
#
loop_
_entity_poly.entity_id
_entity_poly.type
_entity_poly.pdbx_seq_one_letter_code
_entity_poly.pdbx_strand_id
1 'polypeptide(L)' 'ASRTVVNKKAKELYGLEDKMTDKLKFNQLLDEAYRKAVYQDDVEDGIIFAGSVAGMIHESKSAVEIISDLMKE' A
#
# COMPACT_ATOMS: atom_id res chain seq x y z
N ALA A 1 0.68 -7.95 10.15
CA ALA A 1 0.03 -6.79 9.52
C ALA A 1 1.00 -6.13 8.54
N SER A 2 0.66 -6.10 7.25
CA SER A 2 1.35 -5.30 6.25
C SER A 2 1.12 -3.82 6.53
N ARG A 3 2.15 -2.97 6.33
CA ARG A 3 2.04 -1.52 6.56
C ARG A 3 1.42 -0.85 5.34
N THR A 4 0.39 -0.05 5.55
CA THR A 4 -0.29 0.70 4.49
C THR A 4 -0.31 2.18 4.79
N VAL A 5 -0.50 2.99 3.75
CA VAL A 5 -1.03 4.34 3.92
C VAL A 5 -2.46 4.22 4.48
N VAL A 6 -2.82 5.08 5.42
CA VAL A 6 -4.14 5.06 6.04
C VAL A 6 -5.16 5.70 5.09
N ASN A 7 -6.05 4.88 4.55
CA ASN A 7 -7.22 5.32 3.78
C ASN A 7 -8.50 4.61 4.24
N LYS A 8 -9.61 4.84 3.55
CA LYS A 8 -10.91 4.20 3.82
C LYS A 8 -10.80 2.67 3.75
N LYS A 9 -10.21 2.14 2.67
CA LYS A 9 -10.13 0.68 2.44
C LYS A 9 -9.24 -0.04 3.45
N ALA A 10 -8.11 0.55 3.82
CA ALA A 10 -7.22 0.00 4.84
C ALA A 10 -7.93 -0.17 6.19
N LYS A 11 -8.70 0.83 6.63
CA LYS A 11 -9.49 0.75 7.87
C LYS A 11 -10.55 -0.35 7.82
N GLU A 12 -11.22 -0.52 6.68
CA GLU A 12 -12.20 -1.60 6.46
C GLU A 12 -11.54 -2.97 6.57
N LEU A 13 -10.41 -3.18 5.88
CA LEU A 13 -9.69 -4.45 5.89
C LEU A 13 -9.12 -4.78 7.27
N TYR A 14 -8.53 -3.81 7.98
CA TYR A 14 -8.09 -4.02 9.37
C TYR A 14 -9.26 -4.41 10.29
N GLY A 15 -10.42 -3.77 10.14
CA GLY A 15 -11.61 -4.15 10.88
C GLY A 15 -12.14 -5.55 10.54
N LEU A 16 -11.91 -6.05 9.32
CA LEU A 16 -12.26 -7.43 8.93
C LEU A 16 -11.24 -8.46 9.45
N GLU A 17 -9.97 -8.10 9.48
CA GLU A 17 -8.87 -8.89 10.05
C GLU A 17 -9.08 -9.11 11.55
N ASP A 18 -9.37 -8.03 12.30
CA ASP A 18 -9.63 -8.06 13.75
C ASP A 18 -10.83 -8.93 14.13
N LYS A 19 -11.83 -9.02 13.24
CA LYS A 19 -13.03 -9.84 13.44
C LYS A 19 -12.80 -11.33 13.15
N MET A 20 -11.58 -11.75 12.80
CA MET A 20 -11.24 -13.10 12.35
C MET A 20 -12.20 -13.63 11.28
N THR A 21 -12.54 -12.76 10.31
CA THR A 21 -13.33 -13.16 9.14
C THR A 21 -12.61 -14.30 8.40
N ASP A 22 -13.37 -15.14 7.69
CA ASP A 22 -12.84 -16.17 6.78
C ASP A 22 -11.59 -15.67 6.03
N LYS A 23 -10.44 -16.29 6.35
CA LYS A 23 -9.12 -15.89 5.85
C LYS A 23 -9.05 -15.90 4.33
N LEU A 24 -9.76 -16.83 3.68
CA LEU A 24 -9.76 -16.93 2.23
C LEU A 24 -10.42 -15.69 1.62
N LYS A 25 -11.58 -15.31 2.14
CA LYS A 25 -12.32 -14.13 1.70
C LYS A 25 -11.54 -12.84 1.96
N PHE A 26 -10.86 -12.75 3.12
CA PHE A 26 -10.00 -11.62 3.42
C PHE A 26 -8.88 -11.46 2.39
N ASN A 27 -8.15 -12.55 2.08
CA ASN A 27 -7.06 -12.51 1.10
C ASN A 27 -7.55 -12.11 -0.29
N GLN A 28 -8.72 -12.60 -0.73
CA GLN A 28 -9.31 -12.19 -2.01
C GLN A 28 -9.62 -10.69 -2.07
N LEU A 29 -10.16 -10.12 -0.99
CA LEU A 29 -10.45 -8.69 -0.91
C LEU A 29 -9.17 -7.85 -0.88
N LEU A 30 -8.13 -8.34 -0.21
CA LEU A 30 -6.82 -7.71 -0.14
C LEU A 30 -6.17 -7.63 -1.54
N ASP A 31 -6.18 -8.74 -2.28
CA ASP A 31 -5.62 -8.83 -3.64
C ASP A 31 -6.37 -7.93 -4.63
N GLU A 32 -7.71 -7.89 -4.54
CA GLU A 32 -8.52 -6.99 -5.37
C GLU A 32 -8.20 -5.53 -5.09
N ALA A 33 -8.16 -5.13 -3.81
CA ALA A 33 -7.84 -3.77 -3.41
C ALA A 33 -6.42 -3.37 -3.84
N TYR A 34 -5.46 -4.30 -3.78
CA TYR A 34 -4.09 -4.03 -4.21
C TYR A 34 -4.03 -3.77 -5.73
N ARG A 35 -4.72 -4.60 -6.51
CA ARG A 35 -4.80 -4.42 -7.97
C ARG A 35 -5.41 -3.07 -8.36
N LYS A 36 -6.46 -2.63 -7.66
CA LYS A 36 -7.09 -1.32 -7.88
C LYS A 36 -6.10 -0.17 -7.66
N ALA A 37 -5.39 -0.17 -6.54
CA ALA A 37 -4.41 0.87 -6.24
C ALA A 37 -3.27 0.90 -7.28
N VAL A 38 -2.69 -0.24 -7.63
CA VAL A 38 -1.48 -0.30 -8.48
C VAL A 38 -1.77 -0.10 -9.97
N TYR A 39 -2.81 -0.75 -10.49
CA TYR A 39 -3.06 -0.77 -11.94
C TYR A 39 -4.11 0.23 -12.40
N GLN A 40 -4.96 0.71 -11.49
CA GLN A 40 -6.11 1.54 -11.84
C GLN A 40 -6.06 2.92 -11.19
N ASP A 41 -5.01 3.22 -10.42
CA ASP A 41 -4.84 4.49 -9.68
C ASP A 41 -6.01 4.81 -8.72
N ASP A 42 -6.72 3.77 -8.28
CA ASP A 42 -7.84 3.90 -7.35
C ASP A 42 -7.33 3.87 -5.91
N VAL A 43 -7.04 5.07 -5.39
CA VAL A 43 -6.54 5.29 -4.02
C VAL A 43 -7.64 5.27 -2.96
N GLU A 44 -8.91 5.32 -3.37
CA GLU A 44 -10.07 5.39 -2.46
C GLU A 44 -10.53 4.00 -2.04
N ASP A 45 -10.71 3.11 -3.02
CA ASP A 45 -11.15 1.73 -2.80
C ASP A 45 -10.01 0.70 -2.96
N GLY A 46 -8.79 1.15 -3.24
CA GLY A 46 -7.58 0.34 -3.24
C GLY A 46 -6.81 0.34 -1.91
N ILE A 47 -5.84 -0.57 -1.77
CA ILE A 47 -4.93 -0.62 -0.62
C ILE A 47 -3.50 -0.27 -1.04
N ILE A 48 -2.91 0.73 -0.39
CA ILE A 48 -1.60 1.27 -0.75
C ILE A 48 -0.58 0.78 0.27
N PHE A 49 0.26 -0.18 -0.11
CA PHE A 49 1.37 -0.64 0.73
C PHE A 49 2.53 0.36 0.68
N ALA A 50 2.95 0.83 1.86
CA ALA A 50 4.04 1.77 1.97
C ALA A 50 4.76 1.64 3.32
N GLY A 51 6.07 1.85 3.31
CA GLY A 51 6.88 2.00 4.53
C GLY A 51 6.61 3.34 5.22
N SER A 52 6.99 3.46 6.50
CA SER A 52 6.89 4.73 7.24
C SER A 52 7.75 5.85 6.63
N VAL A 53 8.80 5.48 5.88
CA VAL A 53 9.67 6.40 5.15
C VAL A 53 8.99 7.08 3.96
N ALA A 54 7.80 6.63 3.54
CA ALA A 54 7.09 7.22 2.40
C ALA A 54 6.83 8.72 2.56
N GLY A 55 6.68 9.21 3.80
CA GLY A 55 6.54 10.64 4.09
C GLY A 55 7.78 11.49 3.77
N MET A 56 8.94 10.87 3.50
CA MET A 56 10.17 11.54 3.08
C MET A 56 10.34 11.60 1.55
N ILE A 57 9.47 10.94 0.79
CA ILE A 57 9.52 10.93 -0.67
C ILE A 57 8.71 12.12 -1.19
N HIS A 58 9.39 13.13 -1.71
CA HIS A 58 8.78 14.38 -2.17
C HIS A 58 8.84 14.59 -3.68
N GLU A 59 9.45 13.66 -4.41
CA GLU A 59 9.68 13.77 -5.84
C GLU A 59 9.63 12.39 -6.52
N SER A 60 9.25 12.39 -7.79
CA SER A 60 9.35 11.22 -8.64
C SER A 60 10.70 11.20 -9.33
N LYS A 61 11.46 10.13 -9.15
CA LYS A 61 12.78 9.92 -9.74
C LYS A 61 12.81 8.63 -10.54
N SER A 62 13.66 8.61 -11.56
CA SER A 62 14.03 7.36 -12.22
C SER A 62 14.81 6.44 -11.25
N ALA A 63 14.80 5.14 -11.51
CA ALA A 63 15.54 4.19 -10.68
C ALA A 63 17.05 4.50 -10.63
N VAL A 64 17.62 5.00 -11.73
CA VAL A 64 19.06 5.35 -11.80
C VAL A 64 19.39 6.56 -10.91
N GLU A 65 18.51 7.55 -10.84
CA GLU A 65 18.69 8.71 -9.94
C GLU A 65 18.62 8.28 -8.48
N ILE A 66 17.61 7.47 -8.11
CA ILE A 66 17.46 6.97 -6.75
C ILE A 66 18.72 6.22 -6.29
N ILE A 67 19.23 5.30 -7.11
CA ILE A 67 20.45 4.55 -6.78
C ILE A 67 21.66 5.48 -6.69
N SER A 68 21.77 6.45 -7.60
CA SER A 68 22.89 7.39 -7.61
C SER A 68 22.92 8.27 -6.37
N ASP A 69 21.75 8.70 -5.87
CA ASP A 69 21.65 9.51 -4.65
C ASP A 69 22.04 8.68 -3.42
N LEU A 70 21.54 7.44 -3.31
CA LEU A 70 21.87 6.52 -2.22
C LEU A 70 23.36 6.16 -2.14
N MET A 71 24.09 6.19 -3.26
CA MET A 71 25.53 5.86 -3.31
C MET A 71 26.45 7.06 -3.09
N LYS A 72 25.90 8.28 -3.13
CA LYS A 72 26.65 9.53 -2.86
C LYS A 72 26.60 9.93 -1.40
N GLU A 73 25.64 9.43 -0.64
CA GLU A 73 25.60 9.47 0.82
C GLU A 73 26.72 8.62 1.43
#